data_AF-A5HGH1-F1
#
_entry.id   AF-A5HGH1-F1
#
_cell.length_a   1.000
_cell.length_b   1.000
_cell.length_c   1.000
_cell.angle_alpha   90.00
_cell.angle_beta   90.00
_cell.angle_gamma   90.00
#
_symmetry.space_group_name_H-M   'P 1'
#
loop_
_entity.id
_entity.type
_entity.pdbx_description
1 polymer ?
#
loop_
_entity_poly.entity_id
_entity_poly.type
_entity_poly.pdbx_seq_one_letter_code
_entity_poly.pdbx_strand_id
1 'polypeptide(L)' 'LDQNQLQSLSPGLFDHLPELGTLGLAYNRLESLP' A
#
# COMPACT_ATOMS: atom_id res chain seq x y z
N LEU A 1 1.42 -7.20 -18.47
CA LEU A 1 1.09 -6.21 -17.42
C LEU A 1 1.43 -6.86 -16.10
N ASP A 2 2.45 -6.38 -15.42
CA ASP A 2 2.75 -6.82 -14.06
C ASP A 2 1.69 -6.30 -13.11
N GLN A 3 0.98 -7.20 -12.44
CA GLN A 3 0.14 -6.86 -11.28
C GLN A 3 1.07 -6.67 -10.09
N ASN A 4 0.94 -5.56 -9.36
CA ASN A 4 1.70 -5.37 -8.13
C ASN A 4 1.29 -6.45 -7.13
N GLN A 5 2.25 -7.25 -6.66
CA GLN A 5 1.98 -8.41 -5.81
C GLN A 5 2.13 -8.07 -4.33
N LEU A 6 1.82 -6.83 -3.93
CA LEU A 6 1.95 -6.42 -2.54
C LEU A 6 0.97 -7.24 -1.68
N GLN A 7 1.52 -7.97 -0.71
CA GLN A 7 0.77 -8.83 0.23
C GLN A 7 0.55 -8.14 1.57
N SER A 8 1.49 -7.28 1.97
CA SER A 8 1.41 -6.47 3.19
C SER A 8 2.04 -5.11 2.96
N LEU A 9 1.64 -4.14 3.80
CA LEU A 9 2.29 -2.84 3.88
C LEU A 9 3.17 -2.83 5.12
N SER A 10 4.36 -2.24 5.04
CA SER A 10 5.20 -2.10 6.22
C SER A 10 4.59 -1.05 7.16
N PRO A 11 4.57 -1.29 8.48
CA PRO A 11 4.27 -0.24 9.45
C PRO A 11 5.22 0.94 9.23
N GLY A 12 4.66 2.15 9.22
CA GLY A 12 5.43 3.38 9.00
C GLY A 12 5.80 3.68 7.55
N LEU A 13 5.35 2.90 6.57
CA LEU A 13 5.55 3.18 5.15
C LEU A 13 5.07 4.59 4.75
N PHE A 14 4.07 5.10 5.44
CA PHE A 14 3.46 6.40 5.17
C PHE A 14 3.92 7.50 6.12
N ASP A 15 4.82 7.22 7.07
CA ASP A 15 5.27 8.20 8.08
C ASP A 15 5.97 9.40 7.44
N HIS A 16 6.54 9.20 6.25
CA HIS A 16 7.20 10.25 5.46
C HIS A 16 6.28 10.89 4.40
N LEU A 17 4.99 10.55 4.39
CA LEU A 17 4.00 11.09 3.47
C LEU A 17 2.86 11.78 4.26
N PRO A 18 3.16 12.85 5.02
CA PRO A 18 2.19 13.49 5.91
C PRO A 18 0.99 14.10 5.17
N GLU A 19 1.12 14.37 3.87
CA GLU A 19 0.06 14.92 3.02
C GLU A 19 -0.55 13.89 2.05
N LEU A 20 -0.38 12.59 2.33
CA LEU A 20 -0.97 11.56 1.49
C LEU A 20 -2.51 11.61 1.56
N GLY A 21 -3.13 12.20 0.54
CA GLY A 21 -4.59 12.31 0.47
C GLY A 21 -5.30 11.06 -0.07
N THR A 22 -4.76 10.43 -1.11
CA THR A 22 -5.38 9.26 -1.74
C THR A 22 -4.32 8.25 -2.16
N LEU A 23 -4.56 6.98 -1.80
CA LEU A 23 -3.70 5.87 -2.14
C LEU A 23 -4.46 4.84 -2.96
N GLY A 24 -4.00 4.61 -4.19
CA GLY A 24 -4.55 3.59 -5.07
C GLY A 24 -3.83 2.25 -4.85
N LEU A 25 -4.55 1.27 -4.30
CA LEU A 25 -4.03 -0.09 -4.05
C LEU A 25 -4.71 -1.16 -4.91
N ALA A 26 -5.39 -0.76 -5.97
CA ALA A 26 -6.06 -1.69 -6.87
C ALA A 26 -5.07 -2.71 -7.45
N TYR A 27 -5.57 -3.93 -7.68
CA TYR A 27 -4.80 -5.03 -8.26
C TYR A 27 -3.57 -5.46 -7.43
N ASN A 28 -3.65 -5.33 -6.09
CA ASN A 28 -2.73 -5.94 -5.13
C ASN A 28 -3.32 -7.20 -4.48
N ARG A 29 -2.52 -7.89 -3.65
CA ARG A 29 -2.89 -9.11 -2.92
C ARG A 29 -2.87 -8.87 -1.41
N LEU A 30 -3.25 -7.67 -0.97
CA LEU A 30 -3.22 -7.29 0.43
C LEU A 30 -4.20 -8.16 1.22
N GLU A 31 -3.66 -8.98 2.12
CA GLU A 31 -4.47 -9.84 2.99
C GLU A 31 -4.94 -9.09 4.24
N SER A 32 -4.11 -8.15 4.72
CA SER A 32 -4.41 -7.27 5.84
C SER A 32 -3.72 -5.92 5.66
N LEU A 33 -4.33 -4.90 6.26
CA LEU A 33 -3.67 -3.63 6.51
C LEU A 33 -3.07 -3.69 7.93
N PRO A 34 -1.84 -3.21 8.13
CA PRO A 34 -1.25 -3.05 9.47
C PRO A 34 -2.05 -2.11 10.36
#